data_AF-A0A931Q4I0-F1
#
_entry.id   AF-A0A931Q4I0-F1
#
_cell.length_a   1.000
_cell.length_b   1.000
_cell.length_c   1.000
_cell.angle_alpha   90.00
_cell.angle_beta   90.00
_cell.angle_gamma   90.00
#
_symmetry.space_group_name_H-M   'P 1'
#
loop_
_entity.id
_entity.type
_entity.pdbx_description
1 polymer ?
#
loop_
_entity_poly.entity_id
_entity_poly.type
_entity_poly.pdbx_seq_one_letter_code
_entity_poly.pdbx_strand_id
1 'polypeptide(L)'
;MSAFDKENQHKFIRIAKQLKNGIPPDEGEEGMIADILSQHPEFEQVWELGEMSATPQEINGQIVNPFVHTALHLAMEKQIEKNDPMEVVEAINNLLKGGKERHEIIHQIGGVYANIYFATFRRGQMFEEISYIEIVREMTRGEQ
;
A
#
# COMPACT_ATOMS: atom_id res chain seq x y z
N MET A 1 -3.22 -11.33 -10.41
CA MET A 1 -3.90 -11.36 -9.10
C MET A 1 -3.98 -9.93 -8.58
N SER A 2 -5.13 -9.51 -8.08
CA SER A 2 -5.32 -8.17 -7.51
C SER A 2 -4.73 -8.15 -6.10
N ALA A 3 -4.15 -7.03 -5.65
CA ALA A 3 -3.71 -6.90 -4.26
C ALA A 3 -4.86 -7.06 -3.25
N PHE A 4 -6.11 -6.89 -3.69
CA PHE A 4 -7.33 -6.96 -2.88
C PHE A 4 -7.98 -8.34 -2.94
N ASP A 5 -7.27 -9.38 -2.50
CA ASP A 5 -7.80 -10.74 -2.47
C ASP A 5 -7.76 -11.36 -1.06
N LYS A 6 -8.50 -12.47 -0.91
CA LYS A 6 -8.58 -13.22 0.37
C LYS A 6 -7.23 -13.81 0.79
N GLU A 7 -6.34 -14.08 -0.17
CA GLU A 7 -5.02 -14.62 0.15
C GLU A 7 -4.19 -13.58 0.89
N ASN A 8 -4.14 -12.35 0.40
CA ASN A 8 -3.46 -11.25 1.08
C ASN A 8 -4.11 -10.94 2.43
N GLN A 9 -5.44 -11.02 2.54
CA GLN A 9 -6.12 -10.83 3.82
C GLN A 9 -5.62 -11.83 4.87
N HIS A 10 -5.57 -13.11 4.51
CA HIS A 10 -5.05 -14.15 5.40
C HIS A 10 -3.57 -13.96 5.72
N LYS A 11 -2.75 -13.56 4.73
CA LYS A 11 -1.32 -13.26 4.94
C LYS A 11 -1.14 -12.12 5.95
N PHE A 12 -1.87 -11.02 5.83
CA PHE A 12 -1.73 -9.87 6.73
C PHE A 12 -2.09 -10.24 8.16
N ILE A 13 -3.21 -10.94 8.37
CA ILE A 13 -3.64 -11.42 9.70
C ILE A 13 -2.59 -12.36 10.30
N ARG A 14 -2.08 -13.31 9.50
CA ARG A 14 -1.07 -14.28 9.94
C ARG A 14 0.23 -13.59 10.33
N ILE A 15 0.74 -12.68 9.50
CA ILE A 15 2.00 -11.99 9.73
C ILE A 15 1.89 -11.03 10.92
N ALA A 16 0.77 -10.30 11.05
CA ALA A 16 0.50 -9.49 12.24
C ALA A 16 0.56 -10.34 13.52
N LYS A 17 -0.04 -11.53 13.51
CA LYS A 17 0.04 -12.48 14.63
C LYS A 17 1.45 -12.99 14.87
N GLN A 18 2.25 -13.25 13.83
CA GLN A 18 3.65 -13.65 13.99
C GLN A 18 4.46 -12.55 14.67
N LEU A 19 4.36 -11.31 14.19
CA LEU A 19 5.06 -10.16 14.75
C LEU A 19 4.72 -9.93 16.22
N LYS A 20 3.43 -9.97 16.58
CA LYS A 20 2.99 -9.84 17.98
C LYS A 20 3.57 -10.91 18.91
N ASN A 21 3.84 -12.11 18.40
CA ASN A 21 4.42 -13.21 19.16
C ASN A 21 5.97 -13.26 19.06
N GLY A 22 6.61 -12.26 18.46
CA GLY A 22 8.06 -12.22 18.27
C GLY A 22 8.58 -13.28 17.27
N ILE A 23 7.71 -13.77 16.38
CA ILE A 23 8.07 -14.71 15.34
C ILE A 23 8.40 -13.90 14.08
N PRO A 24 9.62 -13.99 13.53
CA PRO A 24 9.94 -13.32 12.29
C PRO A 24 9.17 -13.97 11.12
N PRO A 25 8.66 -13.19 10.16
CA PRO A 25 8.11 -13.71 8.92
C PRO A 25 9.22 -14.17 7.96
N ASP A 26 8.81 -14.87 6.91
CA ASP A 26 9.74 -15.28 5.85
C ASP A 26 10.26 -14.07 5.04
N GLU A 27 11.34 -14.27 4.29
CA GLU A 27 11.88 -13.25 3.38
C GLU A 27 10.95 -12.95 2.18
N GLY A 28 11.28 -11.92 1.41
CA GLY A 28 10.52 -11.53 0.22
C GLY A 28 9.21 -10.81 0.57
N GLU A 29 8.09 -11.27 0.01
CA GLU A 29 6.79 -10.62 0.19
C GLU A 29 6.34 -10.57 1.65
N GLU A 30 6.62 -11.62 2.45
CA GLU A 30 6.22 -11.61 3.87
C GLU A 30 7.03 -10.59 4.68
N GLY A 31 8.32 -10.43 4.37
CA GLY A 31 9.16 -9.37 4.92
C GLY A 31 8.63 -7.97 4.58
N MET A 32 8.23 -7.73 3.32
CA MET A 32 7.60 -6.46 2.94
C MET A 32 6.32 -6.20 3.74
N ILE A 33 5.46 -7.20 3.89
CA ILE A 33 4.24 -7.08 4.69
C ILE A 33 4.59 -6.74 6.14
N ALA A 34 5.62 -7.39 6.70
CA ALA A 34 6.06 -7.13 8.07
C ALA A 34 6.51 -5.69 8.29
N ASP A 35 7.29 -5.16 7.34
CA ASP A 35 7.76 -3.77 7.36
C ASP A 35 6.59 -2.79 7.24
N ILE A 36 5.60 -3.08 6.38
CA ILE A 36 4.39 -2.26 6.25
C ILE A 36 3.60 -2.26 7.57
N LEU A 37 3.38 -3.43 8.17
CA LEU A 37 2.63 -3.54 9.43
C LEU A 37 3.34 -2.80 10.57
N SER A 38 4.67 -2.86 10.62
CA SER A 38 5.47 -2.17 11.64
C SER A 38 5.43 -0.64 11.50
N GLN A 39 5.16 -0.12 10.30
CA GLN A 39 4.94 1.31 10.04
C GLN A 39 3.54 1.78 10.45
N HIS A 40 2.61 0.87 10.76
CA HIS A 40 1.21 1.15 11.10
C HIS A 40 0.78 0.55 12.44
N PRO A 41 1.37 0.97 13.58
CA PRO A 41 0.99 0.48 14.91
C PRO A 41 -0.49 0.77 15.24
N GLU A 42 -1.10 1.78 14.64
CA GLU A 42 -2.53 2.08 14.78
C GLU A 42 -3.46 0.96 14.27
N PHE A 43 -2.95 0.05 13.43
CA PHE A 43 -3.70 -1.10 12.93
C PHE A 43 -3.51 -2.36 13.77
N GLU A 44 -2.57 -2.38 14.72
CA GLU A 44 -2.19 -3.60 15.46
C GLU A 44 -3.40 -4.33 16.05
N GLN A 45 -4.31 -3.58 16.69
CA GLN A 45 -5.51 -4.15 17.31
C GLN A 45 -6.55 -4.63 16.29
N VAL A 46 -6.56 -4.06 15.08
CA VAL A 46 -7.55 -4.42 14.04
C VAL A 46 -7.28 -5.83 13.51
N TRP A 47 -6.02 -6.26 13.43
CA TRP A 47 -5.66 -7.59 12.95
C TRP A 47 -6.18 -8.73 13.84
N GLU A 48 -6.42 -8.45 15.13
CA GLU A 48 -7.04 -9.38 16.08
C GLU A 48 -8.51 -9.68 15.77
N LEU A 49 -9.16 -8.83 14.96
CA LEU A 49 -10.53 -9.04 14.51
C LEU A 49 -10.64 -10.14 13.42
N GLY A 50 -9.50 -10.71 12.99
CA GLY A 50 -9.46 -11.76 11.97
C GLY A 50 -10.05 -11.25 10.66
N GLU A 51 -11.00 -11.99 10.08
CA GLU A 51 -11.61 -11.60 8.79
C GLU A 51 -12.32 -10.23 8.83
N MET A 52 -12.75 -9.76 10.00
CA MET A 52 -13.38 -8.44 10.13
C MET A 52 -12.40 -7.28 9.91
N SER A 53 -11.09 -7.53 9.92
CA SER A 53 -10.05 -6.54 9.58
C SER A 53 -10.18 -5.97 8.15
N ALA A 54 -10.91 -6.66 7.26
CA ALA A 54 -11.21 -6.18 5.91
C ALA A 54 -12.40 -5.21 5.83
N THR A 55 -12.96 -4.80 6.96
CA THR A 55 -14.05 -3.82 7.03
C THR A 55 -13.55 -2.46 7.48
N PRO A 56 -14.17 -1.35 7.04
CA PRO A 56 -13.81 -0.01 7.53
C PRO A 56 -13.91 0.08 9.06
N GLN A 57 -12.88 0.65 9.67
CA GLN A 57 -12.74 0.90 11.10
C GLN A 57 -12.63 2.40 11.35
N GLU A 58 -13.04 2.86 12.53
CA GLU A 58 -12.73 4.20 13.00
C GLU A 58 -11.37 4.19 13.71
N ILE A 59 -10.40 4.92 13.17
CA ILE A 59 -9.03 4.98 13.67
C ILE A 59 -8.63 6.45 13.70
N ASN A 60 -8.26 6.95 14.88
CA ASN A 60 -7.89 8.36 15.09
C ASN A 60 -8.93 9.37 14.56
N GLY A 61 -10.23 9.04 14.66
CA GLY A 61 -11.34 9.88 14.19
C GLY A 61 -11.55 9.86 12.68
N GLN A 62 -10.91 8.95 11.95
CA GLN A 62 -11.09 8.75 10.51
C GLN A 62 -11.59 7.34 10.21
N ILE A 63 -12.45 7.20 9.20
CA ILE A 63 -12.87 5.90 8.69
C ILE A 63 -11.84 5.40 7.69
N VAL A 64 -11.13 4.32 8.03
CA VAL A 64 -10.08 3.69 7.23
C VAL A 64 -10.36 2.20 7.13
N ASN A 65 -10.07 1.57 6.00
CA ASN A 65 -10.07 0.11 5.88
C ASN A 65 -8.62 -0.39 5.93
N PRO A 66 -8.15 -0.97 7.06
CA PRO A 66 -6.75 -1.36 7.22
C PRO A 66 -6.28 -2.40 6.20
N PHE A 67 -7.14 -3.35 5.83
CA PHE A 67 -6.83 -4.30 4.76
C PHE A 67 -6.55 -3.59 3.42
N VAL A 68 -7.44 -2.68 3.01
CA VAL A 68 -7.27 -1.93 1.75
C VAL A 68 -6.02 -1.08 1.79
N HIS A 69 -5.75 -0.43 2.92
CA HIS A 69 -4.55 0.39 3.13
C HIS A 69 -3.27 -0.45 3.00
N THR A 70 -3.17 -1.55 3.74
CA THR A 70 -2.02 -2.46 3.68
C THR A 70 -1.85 -3.09 2.30
N ALA A 71 -2.94 -3.43 1.61
CA ALA A 71 -2.89 -3.95 0.25
C ALA A 71 -2.37 -2.93 -0.76
N LEU A 72 -2.75 -1.64 -0.62
CA LEU A 72 -2.22 -0.57 -1.46
C LEU A 72 -0.72 -0.36 -1.22
N HIS A 73 -0.29 -0.36 0.04
CA HIS A 73 1.14 -0.34 0.39
C HIS A 73 1.90 -1.47 -0.27
N LEU A 74 1.43 -2.71 -0.12
CA LEU A 74 2.07 -3.87 -0.73
C LEU A 74 2.10 -3.77 -2.26
N ALA A 75 1.07 -3.21 -2.88
CA ALA A 75 1.06 -2.96 -4.32
C ALA A 75 2.16 -1.98 -4.73
N MET A 76 2.39 -0.91 -3.96
CA MET A 76 3.46 0.05 -4.22
C MET A 76 4.84 -0.59 -4.04
N GLU A 77 5.05 -1.34 -2.95
CA GLU A 77 6.31 -2.09 -2.73
C GLU A 77 6.63 -3.04 -3.88
N LYS A 78 5.61 -3.75 -4.39
CA LYS A 78 5.77 -4.64 -5.55
C LYS A 78 6.08 -3.90 -6.85
N GLN A 79 5.53 -2.70 -7.06
CA GLN A 79 5.90 -1.88 -8.23
C GLN A 79 7.36 -1.45 -8.15
N ILE A 80 7.83 -1.10 -6.94
CA ILE A 80 9.22 -0.70 -6.70
C ILE A 80 10.17 -1.88 -6.90
N GLU A 81 9.87 -3.03 -6.31
CA GLU A 81 10.68 -4.25 -6.46
C GLU A 81 10.80 -4.66 -7.93
N LYS A 82 9.70 -4.58 -8.68
CA LYS A 82 9.66 -4.97 -10.10
C LYS A 82 10.17 -3.90 -11.05
N ASN A 83 10.36 -2.67 -10.56
CA ASN A 83 10.60 -1.49 -11.39
C ASN A 83 9.54 -1.33 -12.50
N ASP A 84 8.28 -1.53 -12.13
CA ASP A 84 7.15 -1.55 -13.06
C ASP A 84 5.89 -0.93 -12.42
N PRO A 85 5.41 0.23 -12.89
CA PRO A 85 6.01 1.03 -13.97
C PRO A 85 7.27 1.77 -13.51
N MET A 86 8.23 1.96 -14.42
CA MET A 86 9.51 2.63 -14.15
C MET A 86 9.31 4.05 -13.58
N GLU A 87 8.26 4.74 -14.03
CA GLU A 87 7.92 6.09 -13.62
C GLU A 87 7.62 6.21 -12.12
N VAL A 88 7.11 5.14 -11.49
CA VAL A 88 6.90 5.11 -10.04
C VAL A 88 8.24 5.13 -9.31
N VAL A 89 9.21 4.35 -9.78
CA VAL A 89 10.56 4.32 -9.19
C VAL A 89 11.29 5.63 -9.43
N GLU A 90 11.18 6.20 -10.62
CA GLU A 90 11.73 7.54 -10.91
C GLU A 90 11.11 8.62 -10.01
N ALA A 91 9.79 8.58 -9.84
CA ALA A 91 9.09 9.55 -9.00
C ALA A 91 9.54 9.46 -7.54
N ILE A 92 9.63 8.24 -7.00
CA ILE A 92 10.10 7.99 -5.64
C ILE A 92 11.53 8.51 -5.45
N ASN A 93 12.43 8.17 -6.37
CA ASN A 93 13.83 8.60 -6.28
C ASN A 93 13.97 10.13 -6.31
N ASN A 94 13.15 10.82 -7.11
CA ASN A 94 13.17 12.28 -7.16
C ASN A 94 12.64 12.90 -5.88
N LEU A 95 11.51 12.42 -5.35
CA LEU A 95 10.91 12.92 -4.11
C LEU A 95 11.81 12.64 -2.90
N LEU A 96 12.50 11.50 -2.87
CA LEU A 96 13.51 11.19 -1.85
C LEU A 96 14.69 12.16 -1.91
N LYS A 97 15.19 12.50 -3.11
CA LYS A 97 16.24 13.53 -3.26
C LYS A 97 15.77 14.91 -2.81
N GLY A 98 14.48 15.20 -2.94
CA GLY A 98 13.82 16.39 -2.41
C GLY A 98 13.67 16.40 -0.87
N GLY A 99 14.06 15.33 -0.19
CA GLY A 99 14.02 15.21 1.27
C GLY A 99 12.69 14.73 1.83
N LYS A 100 11.77 14.22 1.00
CA LYS A 100 10.52 13.61 1.50
C LYS A 100 10.79 12.24 2.10
N GLU A 101 10.02 11.89 3.12
CA GLU A 101 10.09 10.58 3.74
C GLU A 101 9.49 9.49 2.83
N ARG A 102 10.14 8.34 2.77
CA ARG A 102 9.72 7.22 1.91
C ARG A 102 8.27 6.82 2.17
N HIS A 103 7.88 6.71 3.44
CA HIS A 103 6.53 6.33 3.85
C HIS A 103 5.47 7.33 3.35
N GLU A 104 5.78 8.63 3.39
CA GLU A 104 4.90 9.67 2.87
C GLU A 104 4.75 9.56 1.34
N ILE A 105 5.86 9.32 0.63
CA ILE A 105 5.84 9.14 -0.83
C ILE A 105 4.97 7.94 -1.21
N ILE A 106 5.11 6.81 -0.52
CA ILE A 106 4.28 5.62 -0.75
C ILE A 106 2.80 5.94 -0.52
N HIS A 107 2.45 6.70 0.51
CA HIS A 107 1.07 7.15 0.72
C HIS A 107 0.56 8.04 -0.42
N GLN A 108 1.37 8.97 -0.91
CA GLN A 108 0.97 9.87 -1.99
C GLN A 108 0.70 9.09 -3.29
N ILE A 109 1.65 8.24 -3.72
CA ILE A 109 1.49 7.43 -4.95
C ILE A 109 0.38 6.39 -4.78
N GLY A 110 0.30 5.73 -3.61
CA GLY A 110 -0.76 4.79 -3.27
C GLY A 110 -2.15 5.44 -3.31
N GLY A 111 -2.28 6.70 -2.90
CA GLY A 111 -3.51 7.48 -3.02
C GLY A 111 -3.92 7.72 -4.47
N VAL A 112 -2.97 8.05 -5.36
CA VAL A 112 -3.23 8.16 -6.81
C VAL A 112 -3.71 6.82 -7.37
N TYR A 113 -3.00 5.74 -7.06
CA TYR A 113 -3.38 4.39 -7.49
C TYR A 113 -4.80 4.04 -7.02
N ALA A 114 -5.11 4.26 -5.74
CA ALA A 114 -6.42 3.97 -5.15
C ALA A 114 -7.54 4.73 -5.86
N ASN A 115 -7.36 6.03 -6.11
CA ASN A 115 -8.36 6.86 -6.78
C ASN A 115 -8.72 6.32 -8.16
N ILE A 116 -7.70 5.96 -8.96
CA ILE A 116 -7.90 5.40 -10.30
C ILE A 116 -8.51 4.01 -10.21
N TYR A 117 -7.94 3.14 -9.38
CA TYR A 117 -8.40 1.75 -9.21
C TYR A 117 -9.88 1.70 -8.83
N PHE A 118 -10.30 2.45 -7.81
CA PHE A 118 -11.70 2.43 -7.39
C PHE A 118 -12.62 3.13 -8.40
N ALA A 119 -12.15 4.14 -9.13
CA ALA A 119 -12.95 4.78 -10.18
C ALA A 119 -13.22 3.85 -11.36
N THR A 120 -12.23 3.07 -11.81
CA THR A 120 -12.41 2.11 -12.91
C THR A 120 -13.12 0.85 -12.45
N PHE A 121 -12.79 0.33 -11.26
CA PHE A 121 -13.44 -0.86 -10.67
C PHE A 121 -14.96 -0.68 -10.52
N ARG A 122 -15.42 0.47 -10.01
CA ARG A 122 -16.86 0.79 -9.90
C ARG A 122 -17.59 0.82 -11.25
N ARG A 123 -16.87 1.07 -12.34
CA ARG A 123 -17.40 1.11 -13.72
C ARG A 123 -17.25 -0.23 -14.45
N GLY A 124 -16.67 -1.26 -13.81
CA GLY A 124 -16.35 -2.53 -14.46
C GLY A 124 -15.28 -2.39 -15.55
N GLN A 125 -14.44 -1.36 -15.46
CA GLN A 125 -13.39 -1.07 -16.43
C GLN A 125 -12.03 -1.55 -15.93
N MET A 126 -11.09 -1.75 -16.86
CA MET A 126 -9.69 -2.03 -16.52
C MET A 126 -9.03 -0.80 -15.89
N PHE A 127 -7.95 -1.02 -15.14
CA PHE A 127 -7.14 0.05 -14.56
C PHE A 127 -6.61 0.98 -15.67
N GLU A 128 -6.77 2.29 -15.49
CA GLU A 128 -6.31 3.30 -16.44
C GLU A 128 -4.84 3.62 -16.17
N GLU A 129 -3.96 2.75 -16.67
CA GLU A 129 -2.51 2.83 -16.42
C GLU A 129 -1.87 4.12 -16.96
N ILE A 130 -2.31 4.59 -18.13
CA ILE A 130 -1.80 5.84 -18.71
C ILE A 130 -2.09 7.02 -17.78
N SER A 131 -3.32 7.15 -17.29
CA SER A 131 -3.73 8.17 -16.33
C SER A 131 -2.89 8.10 -15.04
N TYR A 132 -2.59 6.89 -14.58
CA TYR A 132 -1.74 6.67 -13.40
C TYR A 132 -0.32 7.19 -13.61
N ILE A 133 0.32 6.80 -14.71
CA ILE A 133 1.67 7.21 -15.05
C ILE A 133 1.78 8.73 -15.26
N GLU A 134 0.80 9.34 -15.94
CA GLU A 134 0.77 10.78 -16.15
C GLU A 134 0.75 11.54 -14.82
N ILE A 135 -0.15 11.18 -13.90
CA ILE A 135 -0.24 11.84 -12.59
C ILE A 135 1.05 11.65 -11.78
N VAL A 136 1.61 10.44 -11.76
CA VAL A 136 2.87 10.15 -11.04
C VAL A 136 4.03 10.99 -11.58
N ARG A 137 4.12 11.18 -12.90
CA ARG A 137 5.13 12.06 -13.51
C ARG A 137 4.96 13.51 -13.06
N GLU A 138 3.74 14.04 -13.03
CA GLU A 138 3.48 15.43 -12.61
C GLU A 138 3.88 15.71 -11.16
N MET A 139 3.82 14.71 -10.26
CA MET A 139 4.19 14.86 -8.84
C MET A 139 5.63 15.37 -8.63
N THR A 140 6.50 15.16 -9.61
CA THR A 140 7.93 15.52 -9.53
C THR A 140 8.33 16.74 -10.35
N ARG A 141 7.39 17.33 -11.12
CA ARG A 141 7.68 18.47 -11.99
C ARG A 141 7.67 19.82 -11.27
N GLY A 142 7.10 19.89 -10.07
CA GLY A 142 7.08 21.12 -9.26
C GLY A 142 8.31 21.35 -8.37
N GLU A 143 9.26 20.41 -8.35
CA GLU A 143 10.43 20.42 -7.45
C GLU A 143 11.78 20.62 -8.19
N GLN A 144 11.74 21.00 -9.48
CA GLN A 144 12.91 21.33 -10.30
C GLN A 144 13.19 22.83 -10.34
#